data_AF-A0A4Q4CKW5-F1
#
_entry.id   AF-A0A4Q4CKW5-F1
#
_cell.length_a   1.000
_cell.length_b   1.000
_cell.length_c   1.000
_cell.angle_alpha   90.00
_cell.angle_beta   90.00
_cell.angle_gamma   90.00
#
_symmetry.space_group_name_H-M   'P 1'
#
loop_
_entity.id
_entity.type
_entity.pdbx_description
1 polymer ?
#
loop_
_entity_poly.entity_id
_entity_poly.type
_entity_poly.pdbx_seq_one_letter_code
_entity_poly.pdbx_strand_id
1 'polypeptide(L)'
;MSDRIALVCSCEDSMILDGRALARGCAAQGTELRRAEHLCRSQLDRFLAAVATGRPVTVGCTQEAPLFAEEAAAAGATGRIDYVNLREQAGWAKEGPSAGPKMAGLLAAAAIPLPETPLVPLASEGVTLVLGRDATALGVAQRLADRLDLTVLLTGEEPVTPLGRAEFPVLRGRARSATGWLGA
;
A
#
# COMPACT_ATOMS: atom_id res chain seq x y z
N MET A 1 -10.70 -3.86 -27.61
CA MET A 1 -11.68 -3.81 -26.50
C MET A 1 -11.11 -4.63 -25.36
N SER A 2 -11.19 -4.16 -24.11
CA SER A 2 -10.57 -4.84 -22.97
C SER A 2 -11.36 -6.11 -22.64
N ASP A 3 -10.86 -7.30 -23.03
CA ASP A 3 -11.46 -8.59 -22.66
C ASP A 3 -11.14 -8.94 -21.20
N ARG A 4 -11.86 -8.33 -20.25
CA ARG A 4 -11.58 -8.39 -18.80
C ARG A 4 -12.85 -8.67 -18.00
N ILE A 5 -12.70 -9.30 -16.84
CA ILE A 5 -13.77 -9.47 -15.85
C ILE A 5 -13.55 -8.49 -14.69
N ALA A 6 -14.56 -7.72 -14.32
CA ALA A 6 -14.60 -6.92 -13.10
C ALA A 6 -15.49 -7.59 -12.05
N LEU A 7 -14.92 -7.90 -10.89
CA LEU A 7 -15.66 -8.43 -9.74
C LEU A 7 -15.90 -7.30 -8.73
N VAL A 8 -17.17 -6.96 -8.50
CA VAL A 8 -17.57 -5.97 -7.47
C VAL A 8 -18.36 -6.66 -6.37
N CYS A 9 -18.15 -6.26 -5.12
CA CYS A 9 -18.72 -6.89 -3.93
C CYS A 9 -19.44 -5.83 -3.10
N SER A 10 -20.68 -6.04 -2.63
CA SER A 10 -21.34 -5.09 -1.71
C SER A 10 -20.83 -5.16 -0.27
N CYS A 11 -19.99 -6.15 0.04
CA CYS A 11 -19.37 -6.36 1.36
C CYS A 11 -20.45 -6.47 2.45
N GLU A 12 -21.30 -7.51 2.34
CA GLU A 12 -22.47 -7.71 3.21
C GLU A 12 -23.43 -6.50 3.19
N ASP A 13 -23.67 -5.96 1.99
CA ASP A 13 -24.49 -4.76 1.77
C ASP A 13 -24.10 -3.52 2.60
N SER A 14 -22.86 -3.47 3.10
CA SER A 14 -22.31 -2.29 3.77
C SER A 14 -22.10 -1.10 2.82
N MET A 15 -22.22 -1.30 1.50
CA MET A 15 -22.23 -0.24 0.51
C MET A 15 -23.20 -0.51 -0.64
N ILE A 16 -23.80 0.55 -1.18
CA ILE A 16 -24.72 0.48 -2.31
C ILE A 16 -23.94 0.40 -3.61
N LEU A 17 -24.18 -0.65 -4.39
CA LEU A 17 -23.67 -0.79 -5.74
C LEU A 17 -24.78 -0.46 -6.75
N ASP A 18 -24.66 0.67 -7.46
CA ASP A 18 -25.52 0.95 -8.62
C ASP A 18 -25.14 0.02 -9.78
N GLY A 19 -25.79 -1.14 -9.81
CA GLY A 19 -25.55 -2.17 -10.82
C GLY A 19 -25.81 -1.69 -12.25
N ARG A 20 -26.72 -0.72 -12.47
CA ARG A 20 -27.00 -0.21 -13.82
C ARG A 20 -25.89 0.73 -14.29
N ALA A 21 -25.46 1.66 -13.43
CA ALA A 21 -24.36 2.56 -13.76
C ALA A 21 -23.05 1.78 -13.96
N LEU A 22 -22.76 0.82 -13.08
CA LEU A 22 -21.59 -0.05 -13.20
C LEU A 22 -21.64 -0.88 -14.48
N ALA A 23 -22.77 -1.52 -14.81
CA ALA A 23 -22.91 -2.32 -16.02
C ALA A 23 -22.70 -1.47 -17.28
N ARG A 24 -23.28 -0.26 -17.32
CA ARG A 24 -23.09 0.68 -18.42
C ARG A 24 -21.63 1.08 -18.58
N GLY A 25 -20.97 1.45 -17.48
CA GLY A 25 -19.56 1.85 -17.49
C GLY A 25 -18.62 0.72 -17.89
N CYS A 26 -18.84 -0.49 -17.37
CA CYS A 26 -18.05 -1.67 -17.73
C CYS A 26 -18.26 -2.06 -19.20
N ALA A 27 -19.50 -2.07 -19.69
CA ALA A 27 -19.81 -2.36 -21.09
C ALA A 27 -19.15 -1.38 -22.06
N ALA A 28 -19.11 -0.09 -21.71
CA ALA A 28 -18.41 0.93 -22.51
C ALA A 28 -16.89 0.67 -22.63
N GLN A 29 -16.30 -0.10 -21.71
CA GLN A 29 -14.90 -0.50 -21.72
C GLN A 29 -14.66 -1.91 -22.31
N GLY A 30 -15.74 -2.66 -22.61
CA GLY A 30 -15.68 -4.08 -22.98
C GLY A 30 -15.48 -5.03 -21.79
N THR A 31 -15.58 -4.53 -20.56
CA THR A 31 -15.40 -5.29 -19.32
C THR A 31 -16.69 -6.02 -18.93
N GLU A 32 -16.59 -7.31 -18.64
CA GLU A 32 -17.69 -8.11 -18.07
C GLU A 32 -17.82 -7.81 -16.57
N LEU A 33 -18.96 -7.26 -16.15
CA LEU A 33 -19.24 -7.01 -14.74
C LEU A 33 -19.85 -8.25 -14.07
N ARG A 34 -19.22 -8.72 -13.00
CA ARG A 34 -19.75 -9.74 -12.08
C ARG A 34 -19.91 -9.14 -10.69
N ARG A 35 -21.08 -9.37 -10.09
CA ARG A 35 -21.43 -8.82 -8.78
C ARG A 35 -21.48 -9.92 -7.71
N ALA A 36 -21.11 -9.54 -6.51
CA ALA A 36 -21.15 -10.36 -5.31
C ALA A 36 -21.59 -9.51 -4.12
N GLU A 37 -21.93 -10.20 -3.05
CA GLU A 37 -22.29 -9.63 -1.75
C GLU A 37 -21.21 -9.96 -0.73
N HIS A 38 -20.67 -11.19 -0.81
CA HIS A 38 -19.69 -11.73 0.13
C HIS A 38 -18.55 -12.45 -0.60
N LEU A 39 -17.93 -11.75 -1.55
CA LEU A 39 -16.93 -12.31 -2.48
C LEU A 39 -15.74 -12.97 -1.79
N CYS A 40 -15.22 -12.40 -0.70
CA CYS A 40 -14.09 -12.93 0.06
C CYS A 40 -14.48 -14.01 1.09
N ARG A 41 -15.77 -14.35 1.18
CA ARG A 41 -16.31 -15.29 2.17
C ARG A 41 -17.07 -16.40 1.46
N SER A 42 -18.38 -16.47 1.68
CA SER A 42 -19.24 -17.54 1.17
C SER A 42 -19.38 -17.58 -0.35
N GLN A 43 -18.89 -16.55 -1.08
CA GLN A 43 -18.98 -16.45 -2.54
C GLN A 43 -17.60 -16.44 -3.24
N LEU A 44 -16.58 -17.00 -2.58
CA LEU A 44 -15.21 -17.08 -3.13
C LEU A 44 -15.14 -17.93 -4.41
N ASP A 45 -16.06 -18.89 -4.58
CA ASP A 45 -16.26 -19.66 -5.80
C ASP A 45 -16.44 -18.77 -7.04
N ARG A 46 -17.06 -17.59 -6.90
CA ARG A 46 -17.25 -16.64 -8.01
C ARG A 46 -15.94 -16.02 -8.47
N PHE A 47 -15.02 -15.77 -7.54
CA PHE A 47 -13.67 -15.31 -7.86
C PHE A 47 -12.89 -16.41 -8.57
N LEU A 48 -12.90 -17.63 -8.02
CA LEU A 48 -12.25 -18.80 -8.63
C LEU A 48 -12.77 -19.06 -10.05
N ALA A 49 -14.08 -18.99 -10.27
CA ALA A 49 -14.69 -19.12 -11.59
C ALA A 49 -14.32 -17.98 -12.55
N ALA A 50 -13.98 -16.79 -12.06
CA ALA A 50 -13.50 -15.70 -12.91
C ALA A 50 -12.05 -15.94 -13.33
N VAL A 51 -11.16 -16.27 -12.39
CA VAL A 51 -9.73 -16.49 -12.70
C VAL A 51 -9.50 -17.76 -13.54
N ALA A 52 -10.36 -18.78 -13.39
CA ALA A 52 -10.33 -20.00 -14.20
C ALA A 52 -10.58 -19.74 -15.70
N THR A 53 -11.15 -18.59 -16.08
CA THR A 53 -11.30 -18.22 -17.50
C THR A 53 -9.98 -17.88 -18.17
N GLY A 54 -8.91 -17.64 -17.41
CA GLY A 54 -7.62 -17.17 -17.91
C GLY A 54 -7.60 -15.69 -18.36
N ARG A 55 -8.75 -15.02 -18.35
CA ARG A 55 -8.87 -13.61 -18.71
C ARG A 55 -8.35 -12.72 -17.57
N PRO A 56 -7.85 -11.51 -17.86
CA PRO A 56 -7.56 -10.52 -16.82
C PRO A 56 -8.77 -10.29 -15.91
N VAL A 57 -8.53 -10.25 -14.61
CA VAL A 57 -9.56 -10.00 -13.58
C VAL A 57 -9.19 -8.75 -12.81
N THR A 58 -10.16 -7.86 -12.60
CA THR A 58 -10.04 -6.74 -11.66
C THR A 58 -11.00 -6.97 -10.50
N VAL A 59 -10.47 -7.07 -9.29
CA VAL A 59 -11.25 -7.23 -8.06
C VAL A 59 -11.44 -5.88 -7.39
N GLY A 60 -12.70 -5.51 -7.12
CA GLY A 60 -13.09 -4.24 -6.48
C GLY A 60 -12.80 -4.16 -4.98
N CYS A 61 -11.82 -4.91 -4.48
CA CYS A 61 -11.40 -4.95 -3.09
C CYS A 61 -9.87 -4.89 -3.00
N THR A 62 -9.33 -4.07 -2.11
CA THR A 62 -7.89 -4.04 -1.79
C THR A 62 -7.58 -4.64 -0.42
N GLN A 63 -8.51 -4.59 0.53
CA GLN A 63 -8.34 -5.14 1.88
C GLN A 63 -8.07 -6.64 1.86
N GLU A 64 -8.81 -7.38 1.03
CA GLU A 64 -8.73 -8.84 0.93
C GLU A 64 -7.86 -9.29 -0.26
N ALA A 65 -7.03 -8.40 -0.83
CA ALA A 65 -6.11 -8.76 -1.90
C ALA A 65 -5.15 -9.91 -1.53
N PRO A 66 -4.63 -10.02 -0.29
CA PRO A 66 -3.81 -11.17 0.11
C PRO A 66 -4.55 -12.51 -0.01
N LEU A 67 -5.81 -12.57 0.43
CA LEU A 67 -6.65 -13.78 0.31
C LEU A 67 -6.84 -14.16 -1.16
N PHE A 68 -7.26 -13.22 -2.01
CA PHE A 68 -7.46 -13.50 -3.43
C PHE A 68 -6.17 -13.94 -4.14
N ALA A 69 -5.03 -13.38 -3.75
CA ALA A 69 -3.74 -13.78 -4.30
C ALA A 69 -3.36 -15.22 -3.89
N GLU A 70 -3.59 -15.59 -2.63
CA GLU A 70 -3.37 -16.95 -2.13
C GLU A 70 -4.26 -17.96 -2.86
N GLU A 71 -5.55 -17.69 -2.96
CA GLU A 71 -6.53 -18.56 -3.62
C GLU A 71 -6.26 -18.69 -5.13
N ALA A 72 -5.87 -17.60 -5.79
CA ALA A 72 -5.47 -17.62 -7.19
C ALA A 72 -4.21 -18.47 -7.41
N ALA A 73 -3.21 -18.35 -6.52
CA ALA A 73 -2.00 -19.16 -6.59
C ALA A 73 -2.30 -20.65 -6.35
N ALA A 74 -3.12 -20.96 -5.34
CA ALA A 74 -3.56 -22.33 -5.05
C ALA A 74 -4.35 -22.95 -6.22
N ALA A 75 -5.16 -22.15 -6.92
CA ALA A 75 -5.89 -22.57 -8.11
C ALA A 75 -5.04 -22.60 -9.39
N GLY A 76 -3.75 -22.22 -9.33
CA GLY A 76 -2.86 -22.17 -10.50
C GLY A 76 -3.27 -21.13 -11.55
N ALA A 77 -3.91 -20.04 -11.13
CA ALA A 77 -4.34 -18.99 -12.03
C ALA A 77 -3.15 -18.28 -12.68
N THR A 78 -3.18 -18.15 -14.01
CA THR A 78 -2.11 -17.52 -14.80
C THR A 78 -2.48 -16.13 -15.33
N GLY A 79 -3.74 -15.74 -15.21
CA GLY A 79 -4.24 -14.44 -15.67
C GLY A 79 -3.79 -13.29 -14.76
N ARG A 80 -3.67 -12.08 -15.32
CA ARG A 80 -3.39 -10.87 -14.54
C ARG A 80 -4.56 -10.58 -13.59
N ILE A 81 -4.26 -10.35 -12.31
CA ILE A 81 -5.23 -9.95 -11.30
C ILE A 81 -4.86 -8.56 -10.80
N ASP A 82 -5.75 -7.59 -11.02
CA ASP A 82 -5.64 -6.23 -10.54
C ASP A 82 -6.61 -6.00 -9.38
N TYR A 83 -6.26 -5.09 -8.46
CA TYR A 83 -7.09 -4.75 -7.31
C TYR A 83 -7.41 -3.26 -7.32
N VAL A 84 -8.65 -2.91 -6.98
CA VAL A 84 -9.07 -1.52 -6.86
C VAL A 84 -9.94 -1.32 -5.64
N ASN A 85 -9.74 -0.21 -4.94
CA ASN A 85 -10.49 0.10 -3.75
C ASN A 85 -11.84 0.74 -4.14
N LEU A 86 -12.91 -0.05 -4.22
CA LEU A 86 -14.26 0.50 -4.44
C LEU A 86 -14.97 0.84 -3.13
N ARG A 87 -14.58 0.25 -2.01
CA ARG A 87 -15.25 0.44 -0.72
C ARG A 87 -14.92 1.81 -0.12
N GLU A 88 -13.68 2.03 0.31
CA GLU A 88 -13.26 3.27 0.95
C GLU A 88 -13.24 4.45 -0.03
N GLN A 89 -12.85 4.24 -1.29
CA GLN A 89 -12.77 5.34 -2.25
C GLN A 89 -14.10 5.68 -2.93
N ALA A 90 -15.14 4.86 -2.79
CA ALA A 90 -16.44 5.13 -3.41
C ALA A 90 -17.63 4.74 -2.51
N GLY A 91 -17.86 3.46 -2.23
CA GLY A 91 -19.09 2.98 -1.61
C GLY A 91 -19.36 3.52 -0.20
N TRP A 92 -18.31 3.75 0.60
CA TRP A 92 -18.38 4.37 1.92
C TRP A 92 -18.12 5.88 1.92
N ALA A 93 -17.89 6.47 0.75
CA ALA A 93 -17.81 7.93 0.64
C ALA A 93 -19.20 8.55 0.86
N LYS A 94 -19.21 9.85 1.18
CA LYS A 94 -20.46 10.62 1.35
C LYS A 94 -21.36 10.54 0.11
N GLU A 95 -20.75 10.49 -1.08
CA GLU A 95 -21.43 10.37 -2.37
C GLU A 95 -21.68 8.91 -2.79
N GLY A 96 -21.44 7.93 -1.91
CA GLY A 96 -21.55 6.49 -2.17
C GLY A 96 -22.83 6.06 -2.93
N PRO A 97 -24.04 6.53 -2.53
CA PRO A 97 -25.29 6.18 -3.23
C PRO A 97 -25.33 6.55 -4.72
N SER A 98 -24.52 7.51 -5.17
CA SER A 98 -24.41 7.94 -6.57
C SER A 98 -23.02 7.65 -7.17
N ALA A 99 -22.18 6.86 -6.50
CA ALA A 99 -20.79 6.64 -6.88
C ALA A 99 -20.59 5.61 -8.01
N GLY A 100 -21.66 5.08 -8.62
CA GLY A 100 -21.58 4.10 -9.71
C GLY A 100 -20.65 4.51 -10.88
N PRO A 101 -20.77 5.74 -11.43
CA PRO A 101 -19.84 6.23 -12.44
C PRO A 101 -18.38 6.31 -11.96
N LYS A 102 -18.17 6.72 -10.70
CA LYS A 102 -16.83 6.77 -10.08
C LYS A 102 -16.24 5.37 -9.97
N MET A 103 -17.01 4.39 -9.50
CA MET A 103 -16.57 2.99 -9.40
C MET A 103 -16.23 2.39 -10.77
N ALA A 104 -17.02 2.67 -11.81
CA ALA A 104 -16.70 2.24 -13.17
C ALA A 104 -15.41 2.88 -13.68
N GLY A 105 -15.19 4.17 -13.39
CA GLY A 105 -13.93 4.86 -13.70
C GLY A 105 -12.73 4.27 -12.97
N LEU A 106 -12.87 3.93 -11.68
CA LEU A 106 -11.83 3.28 -10.88
C LEU A 106 -11.50 1.89 -11.43
N LEU A 107 -12.50 1.09 -11.80
CA LEU A 107 -12.32 -0.20 -12.48
C LEU A 107 -11.56 -0.05 -13.80
N ALA A 108 -11.92 0.96 -14.60
CA ALA A 108 -11.24 1.25 -15.86
C ALA A 108 -9.79 1.72 -15.65
N ALA A 109 -9.54 2.51 -14.61
CA ALA A 109 -8.19 2.97 -14.27
C ALA A 109 -7.28 1.82 -13.82
N ALA A 110 -7.79 0.93 -12.96
CA ALA A 110 -7.06 -0.27 -12.51
C ALA A 110 -6.75 -1.24 -13.65
N ALA A 111 -7.56 -1.20 -14.71
CA ALA A 111 -7.38 -1.99 -15.92
C ALA A 111 -6.18 -1.53 -16.79
N ILE A 112 -5.64 -0.34 -16.56
CA ILE A 112 -4.51 0.20 -17.33
C ILE A 112 -3.22 -0.44 -16.81
N PRO A 113 -2.39 -1.06 -17.67
CA PRO A 113 -1.04 -1.46 -17.28
C PRO A 113 -0.23 -0.22 -16.89
N LEU A 114 0.26 -0.19 -15.65
CA LEU A 114 1.22 0.82 -15.23
C LEU A 114 2.62 0.40 -15.71
N PRO A 115 3.48 1.33 -16.14
CA PRO A 115 4.88 1.01 -16.38
C PRO A 115 5.52 0.51 -15.08
N GLU A 116 6.54 -0.34 -15.19
CA GLU A 116 7.29 -0.78 -14.02
C GLU A 116 7.84 0.44 -13.28
N THR A 117 7.60 0.48 -11.97
CA THR A 117 8.18 1.53 -11.12
C THR A 117 9.69 1.30 -11.07
N PRO A 118 10.52 2.27 -11.49
CA PRO A 118 11.96 2.11 -11.42
C PRO A 118 12.37 1.93 -9.95
N LEU A 119 13.03 0.81 -9.66
CA LEU A 119 13.63 0.58 -8.35
C LEU A 119 14.98 1.29 -8.34
N VAL A 120 15.17 2.17 -7.36
CA VAL A 120 16.46 2.79 -7.07
C VAL A 120 17.12 1.99 -5.95
N PRO A 121 18.18 1.21 -6.21
CA PRO A 121 18.89 0.51 -5.16
C PRO A 121 19.57 1.55 -4.24
N LEU A 122 19.38 1.39 -2.93
CA LEU A 122 20.04 2.20 -1.91
C LEU A 122 20.92 1.31 -1.05
N ALA A 123 22.19 1.66 -0.95
CA ALA A 123 23.10 1.10 0.05
C ALA A 123 23.31 2.14 1.16
N SER A 124 23.27 1.68 2.41
CA SER A 124 23.61 2.51 3.57
C SER A 124 24.93 2.02 4.16
N GLU A 125 25.89 2.92 4.32
CA GLU A 125 27.18 2.63 4.97
C GLU A 125 27.10 2.65 6.51
N GLY A 126 25.89 2.74 7.10
CA GLY A 126 25.69 2.70 8.54
C GLY A 126 26.10 3.96 9.32
N VAL A 127 26.62 5.00 8.66
CA VAL A 127 27.00 6.28 9.28
C VAL A 127 25.77 7.03 9.78
N THR A 128 25.72 7.30 11.08
CA THR A 128 24.50 7.74 11.77
C THR A 128 24.78 8.87 12.76
N LEU A 129 24.03 9.96 12.64
CA LEU A 129 24.05 11.10 13.57
C LEU A 129 22.83 11.06 14.49
N VAL A 130 23.05 10.91 15.80
CA VAL A 130 22.01 11.00 16.82
C VAL A 130 21.94 12.43 17.35
N LEU A 131 20.86 13.13 17.04
CA LEU A 131 20.58 14.46 17.59
C LEU A 131 19.74 14.32 18.86
N GLY A 132 20.14 14.97 19.95
CA GLY A 132 19.38 14.89 21.19
C GLY A 132 19.58 16.04 22.15
N ARG A 133 18.63 16.19 23.08
CA ARG A 133 18.64 17.23 24.12
C ARG A 133 19.16 16.73 25.46
N ASP A 134 19.03 15.44 25.72
CA ASP A 134 19.21 14.80 27.03
C ASP A 134 19.91 13.43 26.92
N ALA A 135 19.97 12.71 28.05
CA ALA A 135 20.64 11.41 28.18
C ALA A 135 20.04 10.29 27.31
N THR A 136 18.82 10.42 26.83
CA THR A 136 18.16 9.45 25.94
C THR A 136 18.98 9.25 24.67
N ALA A 137 19.61 10.31 24.17
CA ALA A 137 20.45 10.27 22.97
C ALA A 137 21.63 9.31 23.14
N LEU A 138 22.25 9.33 24.32
CA LEU A 138 23.36 8.42 24.66
C LEU A 138 22.87 6.98 24.79
N GLY A 139 21.71 6.76 25.40
CA GLY A 139 21.12 5.42 25.53
C GLY A 139 20.75 4.81 24.17
N VAL A 140 20.23 5.60 23.23
CA VAL A 140 19.95 5.15 21.86
C VAL A 140 21.26 4.82 21.13
N ALA A 141 22.27 5.69 21.23
CA ALA A 141 23.55 5.46 20.60
C ALA A 141 24.22 4.17 21.13
N GLN A 142 24.22 3.92 22.44
CA GLN A 142 24.75 2.67 23.01
C GLN A 142 24.08 1.42 22.45
N ARG A 143 22.74 1.44 22.29
CA ARG A 143 21.99 0.30 21.76
C ARG A 143 22.27 0.01 20.28
N LEU A 144 22.83 0.98 19.56
CA LEU A 144 23.09 0.90 18.13
C LEU A 144 24.58 0.79 17.79
N ALA A 145 25.47 0.97 18.76
CA ALA A 145 26.93 1.03 18.56
C ALA A 145 27.52 -0.22 17.92
N ASP A 146 26.94 -1.39 18.19
CA ASP A 146 27.39 -2.66 17.59
C ASP A 146 27.06 -2.79 16.10
N ARG A 147 26.21 -1.90 15.55
CA ARG A 147 25.65 -2.04 14.19
C ARG A 147 25.87 -0.83 13.30
N LEU A 148 26.10 0.35 13.86
CA LEU A 148 26.15 1.62 13.14
C LEU A 148 27.38 2.42 13.56
N ASP A 149 27.94 3.19 12.62
CA ASP A 149 28.98 4.17 12.92
C ASP A 149 28.32 5.44 13.44
N LEU A 150 28.40 5.67 14.75
CA LEU A 150 27.61 6.67 15.43
C LEU A 150 28.38 7.94 15.74
N THR A 151 27.69 9.08 15.66
CA THR A 151 28.07 10.32 16.30
C THR A 151 26.87 10.88 17.05
N VAL A 152 27.06 11.34 18.29
CA VAL A 152 25.99 11.99 19.07
C VAL A 152 26.23 13.49 19.11
N LEU A 153 25.22 14.29 18.79
CA LEU A 153 25.22 15.74 18.94
C LEU A 153 24.16 16.16 19.96
N LEU A 154 24.61 16.57 21.14
CA LEU A 154 23.77 17.08 22.22
C LEU A 154 23.57 18.60 22.10
N THR A 155 22.34 19.08 22.23
CA THR A 155 22.08 20.53 22.24
C THR A 155 22.71 21.23 23.45
N GLY A 156 22.85 20.51 24.57
CA GLY A 156 23.33 21.03 25.84
C GLY A 156 22.35 21.99 26.50
N GLU A 157 21.06 21.85 26.22
CA GLU A 157 19.94 22.51 26.92
C GLU A 157 19.68 21.83 28.28
N GLU A 158 19.99 20.54 28.41
CA GLU A 158 19.87 19.78 29.65
C GLU A 158 21.22 19.22 30.11
N PRO A 159 21.43 19.10 31.44
CA PRO A 159 22.60 18.42 31.97
C PRO A 159 22.53 16.93 31.65
N VAL A 160 23.62 16.41 31.07
CA VAL A 160 23.75 14.99 30.74
C VAL A 160 25.04 14.47 31.38
N THR A 161 24.94 13.38 32.12
CA THR A 161 26.11 12.70 32.68
C THR A 161 26.91 12.06 31.54
N PRO A 162 28.20 12.40 31.37
CA PRO A 162 29.04 11.78 30.35
C PRO A 162 29.15 10.26 30.55
N LEU A 163 29.32 9.54 29.45
CA LEU A 163 29.61 8.11 29.51
C LEU A 163 31.00 7.88 30.10
N GLY A 164 31.14 6.88 30.98
CA GLY A 164 32.43 6.52 31.57
C GLY A 164 33.46 6.05 30.54
N ARG A 165 32.98 5.47 29.43
CA ARG A 165 33.74 5.20 28.19
C ARG A 165 32.77 5.34 27.03
N ALA A 166 33.12 6.15 26.03
CA ALA A 166 32.33 6.31 24.82
C ALA A 166 33.03 5.60 23.65
N GLU A 167 32.29 4.77 22.93
CA GLU A 167 32.75 4.07 21.72
C GLU A 167 32.49 4.88 20.44
N PHE A 168 31.82 6.03 20.60
CA PHE A 168 31.44 6.96 19.54
C PHE A 168 31.65 8.40 20.01
N PRO A 169 31.85 9.37 19.10
CA PRO A 169 31.99 10.77 19.45
C PRO A 169 30.71 11.35 20.06
N VAL A 170 30.86 12.15 21.12
CA VAL A 170 29.78 12.93 21.74
C VAL A 170 30.16 14.41 21.67
N LEU A 171 29.40 15.18 20.91
CA LEU A 171 29.63 16.59 20.62
C LEU A 171 28.51 17.44 21.19
N ARG A 172 28.79 18.72 21.45
CA ARG A 172 27.79 19.72 21.81
C ARG A 172 27.55 20.67 20.64
N GLY A 173 26.29 20.85 20.25
CA GLY A 173 25.92 21.80 19.20
C GLY A 173 24.49 21.62 18.71
N ARG A 174 24.13 22.40 17.69
CA ARG A 174 22.79 22.38 17.08
C ARG A 174 22.95 22.23 15.58
N ALA A 175 22.42 21.14 15.02
CA ALA A 175 22.32 20.98 13.58
C ALA A 175 21.39 22.07 13.01
N ARG A 176 21.84 22.79 11.97
CA ARG A 176 21.10 23.92 11.38
C ARG A 176 20.27 23.52 10.17
N SER A 177 20.83 22.65 9.34
CA SER A 177 20.18 22.17 8.12
C SER A 177 20.71 20.77 7.76
N ALA A 178 19.86 20.00 7.09
CA ALA A 178 20.24 18.79 6.37
C ALA A 178 19.61 18.87 4.99
N THR A 179 20.39 18.59 3.95
CA THR A 179 19.96 18.67 2.55
C THR A 179 20.31 17.38 1.84
N GLY A 180 19.41 16.90 0.98
CA GLY A 180 19.60 15.68 0.19
C GLY A 180 18.25 15.15 -0.29
N TRP A 181 18.29 14.20 -1.23
CA TRP A 181 17.10 13.48 -1.69
C TRP A 181 17.43 11.99 -1.87
N LEU A 182 16.39 11.16 -1.83
CA LEU A 182 16.51 9.73 -2.09
C LEU A 182 16.57 9.51 -3.61
N GLY A 183 17.64 8.88 -4.10
CA GLY A 183 17.81 8.49 -5.51
C GLY A 183 18.47 9.52 -6.44
N ALA A 184 19.54 10.16 -5.97
CA ALA A 184 20.50 10.86 -6.83
C ALA A 184 21.44 9.89 -7.56
#